data_AF-A0A2E9F696-F1
#
_entry.id   AF-A0A2E9F696-F1
#
_cell.length_a   1.000
_cell.length_b   1.000
_cell.length_c   1.000
_cell.angle_alpha   90.00
_cell.angle_beta   90.00
_cell.angle_gamma   90.00
#
_symmetry.space_group_name_H-M   'P 1'
#
loop_
_entity.id
_entity.type
_entity.pdbx_description
1 polymer ?
#
loop_
_entity_poly.entity_id
_entity_poly.type
_entity_poly.pdbx_seq_one_letter_code
_entity_poly.pdbx_strand_id
1 'polypeptide(L)'
;MEIEEHGEIVEDNVSGNEAEDLTEDIGEEVSTEDLEAGGAGEFEIPEGDNLSLYLGFKAYHENSDYPEAVNSFQAAIEYQSSLIVEEEIPEDPEEINDGYDLNTDIIAKSAYWMGESYVKLGQIDQAIESFKKIIEDCRMHYLSSAAERRIDQLK
;
A
#
# COMPACT_ATOMS: atom_id res chain seq x y z
N MET A 1 49.43 12.57 -59.17
CA MET A 1 48.36 12.33 -60.14
C MET A 1 47.32 11.54 -59.39
N GLU A 2 46.23 12.26 -59.11
CA GLU A 2 44.97 11.78 -58.58
C GLU A 2 44.43 10.59 -59.37
N ILE A 3 43.57 9.78 -58.77
CA ILE A 3 42.11 9.74 -59.01
C ILE A 3 41.52 8.58 -58.17
N GLU A 4 40.65 8.85 -57.19
CA GLU A 4 39.16 8.72 -57.26
C GLU A 4 38.70 7.24 -57.26
N GLU A 5 37.55 6.82 -56.74
CA GLU A 5 36.54 7.26 -55.76
C GLU A 5 35.49 6.12 -55.82
N HIS A 6 34.78 5.90 -54.72
CA HIS A 6 33.44 5.30 -54.61
C HIS A 6 33.08 3.89 -55.15
N GLY A 7 32.46 3.14 -54.23
CA GLY A 7 31.64 1.95 -54.48
C GLY A 7 30.84 1.61 -53.22
N GLU A 8 29.73 2.32 -53.07
CA GLU A 8 28.70 2.27 -52.03
C GLU A 8 28.04 0.89 -51.81
N ILE A 9 27.75 0.54 -50.56
CA ILE A 9 26.53 -0.20 -50.19
C ILE A 9 26.06 0.27 -48.81
N VAL A 10 24.93 0.97 -48.83
CA VAL A 10 23.99 1.22 -47.73
C VAL A 10 23.31 -0.13 -47.41
N GLU A 11 22.97 -0.48 -46.17
CA GLU A 11 21.57 -0.47 -45.67
C GLU A 11 21.54 -0.70 -44.14
N ASP A 12 21.09 0.34 -43.42
CA ASP A 12 20.06 0.40 -42.37
C ASP A 12 19.57 -0.91 -41.67
N ASN A 13 19.75 -1.03 -40.35
CA ASN A 13 18.66 -1.02 -39.35
C ASN A 13 19.06 -1.54 -37.96
N VAL A 14 18.76 -0.71 -36.95
CA VAL A 14 18.04 -0.98 -35.70
C VAL A 14 18.18 -2.38 -35.06
N SER A 15 18.65 -2.43 -33.82
CA SER A 15 17.81 -2.81 -32.66
C SER A 15 18.67 -2.98 -31.43
N GLY A 16 18.13 -2.57 -30.28
CA GLY A 16 18.78 -2.67 -28.99
C GLY A 16 19.18 -4.10 -28.64
N ASN A 17 20.32 -4.23 -27.97
CA ASN A 17 20.62 -5.43 -27.23
C ASN A 17 20.15 -5.21 -25.80
N GLU A 18 19.04 -5.87 -25.54
CA GLU A 18 18.44 -6.16 -24.25
C GLU A 18 19.51 -6.75 -23.33
N ALA A 19 19.81 -6.04 -22.24
CA ALA A 19 20.34 -6.70 -21.06
C ALA A 19 19.13 -7.36 -20.40
N GLU A 20 18.94 -8.64 -20.69
CA GLU A 20 18.15 -9.52 -19.87
C GLU A 20 18.78 -9.54 -18.47
N ASP A 21 18.14 -8.86 -17.51
CA ASP A 21 18.35 -9.15 -16.11
C ASP A 21 17.01 -9.60 -15.52
N LEU A 22 17.06 -10.82 -15.02
CA LEU A 22 15.96 -11.63 -14.56
C LEU A 22 15.42 -11.01 -13.26
N THR A 23 14.40 -10.16 -13.37
CA THR A 23 13.51 -9.92 -12.23
C THR A 23 12.59 -11.14 -12.14
N GLU A 24 13.06 -12.16 -11.43
CA GLU A 24 12.26 -13.31 -11.04
C GLU A 24 11.15 -12.81 -10.10
N ASP A 25 10.03 -12.51 -10.75
CA ASP A 25 8.68 -12.44 -10.24
C ASP A 25 8.40 -13.60 -9.30
N ILE A 26 8.33 -13.30 -8.00
CA ILE A 26 7.40 -13.89 -7.02
C ILE A 26 7.49 -13.08 -5.72
N GLY A 27 7.15 -11.80 -5.82
CA GLY A 27 6.50 -11.12 -4.72
C GLY A 27 5.03 -11.51 -4.81
N GLU A 28 4.51 -12.24 -3.84
CA GLU A 28 3.06 -12.25 -3.62
C GLU A 28 2.70 -10.82 -3.21
N GLU A 29 2.54 -9.94 -4.20
CA GLU A 29 1.90 -8.65 -4.03
C GLU A 29 0.57 -8.99 -3.38
N VAL A 30 0.30 -8.42 -2.20
CA VAL A 30 -1.05 -8.40 -1.66
C VAL A 30 -1.88 -7.73 -2.74
N SER A 31 -2.52 -8.56 -3.56
CA SER A 31 -3.17 -8.12 -4.76
C SER A 31 -4.41 -7.38 -4.31
N THR A 32 -4.80 -6.32 -5.02
CA THR A 32 -6.03 -5.57 -4.73
C THR A 32 -7.24 -6.51 -4.62
N GLU A 33 -7.17 -7.68 -5.24
CA GLU A 33 -8.13 -8.78 -5.20
C GLU A 33 -8.32 -9.41 -3.81
N ASP A 34 -7.29 -9.46 -2.95
CA ASP A 34 -7.39 -10.00 -1.58
C ASP A 34 -8.08 -9.02 -0.61
N LEU A 35 -8.20 -7.74 -1.00
CA LEU A 35 -8.83 -6.68 -0.21
C LEU A 35 -10.17 -6.22 -0.79
N GLU A 36 -10.42 -6.45 -2.08
CA GLU A 36 -11.66 -6.10 -2.77
C GLU A 36 -12.62 -7.30 -2.90
N ALA A 37 -13.06 -7.83 -1.76
CA ALA A 37 -14.35 -8.54 -1.74
C ALA A 37 -15.50 -7.51 -1.81
N GLY A 38 -15.63 -6.82 -2.94
CA GLY A 38 -16.65 -5.78 -3.15
C GLY A 38 -16.62 -5.23 -4.57
N GLY A 39 -17.08 -6.04 -5.53
CA GLY A 39 -16.96 -5.78 -6.96
C GLY A 39 -17.54 -4.46 -7.48
N ALA A 40 -17.05 -4.08 -8.66
CA ALA A 40 -17.47 -2.96 -9.49
C ALA A 40 -19.01 -2.86 -9.65
N GLY A 41 -19.63 -2.14 -8.73
CA GLY A 41 -20.96 -1.59 -8.79
C GLY A 41 -20.89 -0.17 -8.24
N GLU A 42 -21.83 0.68 -8.64
CA GLU A 42 -21.99 2.04 -8.12
C GLU A 42 -21.87 2.02 -6.58
N PHE A 43 -20.70 2.40 -6.07
CA PHE A 43 -20.32 2.23 -4.67
C PHE A 43 -21.02 3.32 -3.87
N GLU A 44 -22.13 2.97 -3.24
CA GLU A 44 -22.80 3.82 -2.26
C GLU A 44 -21.77 4.17 -1.18
N ILE A 45 -21.43 5.46 -1.05
CA ILE A 45 -20.51 5.96 -0.03
C ILE A 45 -21.09 5.54 1.34
N PRO A 46 -20.46 4.60 2.06
CA PRO A 46 -20.94 4.24 3.38
C PRO A 46 -20.73 5.44 4.30
N GLU A 47 -21.78 5.88 4.99
CA GLU A 47 -21.72 7.04 5.88
C GLU A 47 -20.61 6.89 6.94
N GLY A 48 -19.88 7.98 7.19
CA GLY A 48 -19.04 8.20 8.37
C GLY A 48 -17.73 7.42 8.41
N ASP A 49 -17.81 6.10 8.56
CA ASP A 49 -16.69 5.30 9.07
C ASP A 49 -15.68 4.93 7.98
N ASN A 50 -16.12 4.90 6.72
CA ASN A 50 -15.31 4.46 5.58
C ASN A 50 -14.92 5.60 4.62
N LEU A 51 -15.36 6.85 4.84
CA LEU A 51 -15.13 7.91 3.86
C LEU A 51 -13.65 8.24 3.70
N SER A 52 -12.92 8.46 4.80
CA SER A 52 -11.49 8.79 4.74
C SER A 52 -10.65 7.60 4.24
N LEU A 53 -11.02 6.37 4.61
CA LEU A 53 -10.39 5.16 4.08
C LEU A 53 -10.59 5.06 2.56
N TYR A 54 -11.83 5.27 2.09
CA TYR A 54 -12.17 5.30 0.67
C TYR A 54 -11.40 6.39 -0.09
N LEU A 55 -11.36 7.61 0.43
CA LEU A 55 -10.62 8.72 -0.18
C LEU A 55 -9.12 8.42 -0.25
N GLY A 56 -8.56 7.75 0.77
CA GLY A 56 -7.18 7.28 0.77
C GLY A 56 -6.90 6.29 -0.35
N PHE A 57 -7.76 5.27 -0.51
CA PHE A 57 -7.65 4.31 -1.61
C PHE A 57 -7.79 4.95 -2.98
N LYS A 58 -8.76 5.84 -3.15
CA LYS A 58 -8.93 6.59 -4.40
C LYS A 58 -7.70 7.43 -4.71
N ALA A 59 -7.15 8.14 -3.72
CA ALA A 59 -5.95 8.93 -3.89
C ALA A 59 -4.74 8.05 -4.27
N TYR A 60 -4.59 6.89 -3.63
CA TYR A 60 -3.49 5.96 -3.87
C TYR A 60 -3.57 5.26 -5.24
N HIS A 61 -4.70 4.64 -5.57
CA HIS A 61 -4.85 3.78 -6.75
C HIS A 61 -5.28 4.54 -8.01
N GLU A 62 -6.24 5.46 -7.91
CA GLU A 62 -6.77 6.15 -9.08
C GLU A 62 -5.93 7.39 -9.43
N ASN A 63 -5.61 8.20 -8.42
CA ASN A 63 -4.96 9.50 -8.64
C ASN A 63 -3.42 9.44 -8.55
N SER A 64 -2.87 8.39 -7.93
CA SER A 64 -1.45 8.32 -7.53
C SER A 64 -1.01 9.55 -6.71
N ASP A 65 -1.95 10.19 -6.01
CA ASP A 65 -1.72 11.33 -5.13
C ASP A 65 -1.38 10.81 -3.73
N TYR A 66 -0.15 10.33 -3.59
CA TYR A 66 0.32 9.71 -2.36
C TYR A 66 0.32 10.66 -1.14
N PRO A 67 0.61 11.97 -1.26
CA PRO A 67 0.44 12.90 -0.15
C PRO A 67 -1.01 12.98 0.34
N GLU A 68 -1.98 13.03 -0.58
CA GLU A 68 -3.39 13.05 -0.21
C GLU A 68 -3.86 11.69 0.35
N ALA A 69 -3.31 10.59 -0.17
CA ALA A 69 -3.54 9.26 0.38
C ALA A 69 -3.09 9.18 1.84
N VAL A 70 -1.88 9.66 2.17
CA VAL A 70 -1.37 9.75 3.54
C VAL A 70 -2.33 10.55 4.43
N ASN A 71 -2.75 11.75 4.01
CA ASN A 71 -3.67 12.58 4.78
C ASN A 71 -5.00 11.87 5.06
N SER A 72 -5.54 11.20 4.04
CA SER A 72 -6.82 10.50 4.14
C SER A 72 -6.74 9.27 5.04
N PHE A 73 -5.69 8.45 4.92
CA PHE A 73 -5.48 7.31 5.82
C PHE A 73 -5.20 7.75 7.26
N GLN A 74 -4.42 8.82 7.46
CA GLN A 74 -4.22 9.40 8.79
C GLN A 74 -5.54 9.84 9.42
N ALA A 75 -6.40 10.52 8.65
CA ALA A 75 -7.73 10.92 9.12
C ALA A 75 -8.62 9.72 9.47
N ALA A 76 -8.53 8.62 8.71
CA ALA A 76 -9.26 7.38 9.01
C ALA A 76 -8.80 6.76 10.34
N ILE A 77 -7.49 6.69 10.58
CA ILE A 77 -6.91 6.19 11.84
C ILE A 77 -7.36 7.06 13.01
N GLU A 78 -7.28 8.38 12.89
CA GLU A 78 -7.65 9.31 13.96
C GLU A 78 -9.13 9.22 14.33
N TYR A 79 -9.99 9.20 13.32
CA TYR A 79 -11.43 9.02 13.53
C TYR A 79 -11.70 7.68 14.23
N GLN A 80 -11.15 6.59 13.71
CA GLN A 80 -11.39 5.26 14.26
C GLN A 80 -10.83 5.12 15.68
N SER A 81 -9.64 5.67 15.95
CA SER A 81 -9.04 5.68 17.28
C SER A 81 -9.87 6.51 18.28
N SER A 82 -10.54 7.56 17.81
CA SER A 82 -11.43 8.38 18.66
C SER A 82 -12.69 7.63 19.10
N LEU A 83 -13.14 6.64 18.31
CA LEU A 83 -14.29 5.79 18.63
C LEU A 83 -13.96 4.71 19.67
N ILE A 84 -12.68 4.32 19.79
CA ILE A 84 -12.22 3.29 20.74
C ILE A 84 -12.26 3.80 22.20
N VAL A 85 -12.51 5.10 22.44
CA VAL A 85 -12.43 5.75 23.76
C VAL A 85 -13.55 5.34 24.74
N GLU A 86 -14.49 4.46 24.38
CA GLU A 86 -15.58 4.06 25.27
C GLU A 86 -15.71 2.56 25.58
N GLU A 87 -14.87 1.68 25.02
CA GLU A 87 -14.97 0.23 25.26
C GLU A 87 -13.83 -0.26 26.17
N GLU A 88 -14.18 -0.71 27.39
CA GLU A 88 -13.26 -1.36 28.32
C GLU A 88 -12.54 -2.48 27.57
N ILE A 89 -11.22 -2.33 27.37
CA ILE A 89 -10.37 -3.42 26.91
C ILE A 89 -10.57 -4.55 27.93
N PRO A 90 -11.12 -5.72 27.53
CA PRO A 90 -11.31 -6.80 28.47
C PRO A 90 -9.94 -7.19 29.03
N GLU A 91 -9.83 -7.26 30.36
CA GLU A 91 -8.58 -7.64 31.04
C GLU A 91 -8.16 -9.08 30.68
N ASP A 92 -9.11 -9.88 30.18
CA ASP A 92 -8.88 -11.24 29.70
C ASP A 92 -8.73 -11.28 28.17
N PRO A 93 -7.54 -11.64 27.63
CA PRO A 93 -7.32 -11.77 26.20
C PRO A 93 -8.11 -12.90 25.53
N GLU A 94 -8.70 -13.84 26.29
CA GLU A 94 -9.64 -14.86 25.76
C GLU A 94 -11.08 -14.32 25.63
N GLU A 95 -11.39 -13.17 26.23
CA GLU A 95 -12.70 -12.51 26.18
C GLU A 95 -12.81 -11.49 25.02
N ILE A 96 -11.75 -11.35 24.21
CA ILE A 96 -11.78 -10.58 22.96
C ILE A 96 -12.74 -11.28 21.99
N ASN A 97 -13.99 -10.84 22.03
CA ASN A 97 -15.04 -11.22 21.08
C ASN A 97 -14.70 -10.60 19.70
N ASP A 98 -15.09 -11.28 18.62
CA ASP A 98 -14.89 -10.90 17.20
C ASP A 98 -15.26 -9.43 16.83
N GLY A 99 -15.87 -8.66 17.74
CA GLY A 99 -16.19 -7.23 17.58
C GLY A 99 -15.01 -6.28 17.74
N TYR A 100 -13.93 -6.66 18.44
CA TYR A 100 -12.68 -5.88 18.52
C TYR A 100 -11.97 -5.79 17.15
N ASP A 101 -12.39 -6.61 16.19
CA ASP A 101 -11.73 -6.85 14.91
C ASP A 101 -12.03 -5.77 13.87
N LEU A 102 -13.22 -5.16 13.85
CA LEU A 102 -13.60 -4.21 12.79
C LEU A 102 -12.90 -2.84 12.90
N ASN A 103 -12.81 -2.28 14.11
CA ASN A 103 -12.12 -1.01 14.34
C ASN A 103 -10.60 -1.18 14.15
N THR A 104 -10.08 -2.33 14.58
CA THR A 104 -8.68 -2.71 14.37
C THR A 104 -8.37 -2.92 12.89
N ASP A 105 -9.32 -3.43 12.09
CA ASP A 105 -9.19 -3.63 10.64
C ASP A 105 -9.04 -2.31 9.88
N ILE A 106 -9.87 -1.30 10.15
CA ILE A 106 -9.75 0.03 9.51
C ILE A 106 -8.42 0.69 9.88
N ILE A 107 -8.02 0.63 11.16
CA ILE A 107 -6.74 1.17 11.62
C ILE A 107 -5.57 0.45 10.94
N ALA A 108 -5.59 -0.89 10.92
CA ALA A 108 -4.52 -1.69 10.32
C ALA A 108 -4.40 -1.46 8.82
N LYS A 109 -5.52 -1.45 8.07
CA LYS A 109 -5.55 -1.16 6.63
C LYS A 109 -5.05 0.24 6.34
N SER A 110 -5.57 1.24 7.05
CA SER A 110 -5.16 2.64 6.87
C SER A 110 -3.67 2.82 7.14
N ALA A 111 -3.16 2.26 8.24
CA ALA A 111 -1.74 2.34 8.58
C ALA A 111 -0.86 1.63 7.54
N TYR A 112 -1.29 0.48 7.01
CA TYR A 112 -0.54 -0.25 5.99
C TYR A 112 -0.43 0.56 4.71
N TRP A 113 -1.56 1.06 4.19
CA TRP A 113 -1.58 1.82 2.95
C TRP A 113 -0.98 3.23 3.10
N MET A 114 -1.02 3.81 4.30
CA MET A 114 -0.23 5.00 4.63
C MET A 114 1.27 4.68 4.56
N GLY A 115 1.70 3.52 5.07
CA GLY A 115 3.07 3.02 4.93
C GLY A 115 3.50 2.89 3.46
N GLU A 116 2.69 2.22 2.63
CA GLU A 116 2.95 2.10 1.19
C GLU A 116 2.97 3.47 0.49
N SER A 117 2.09 4.40 0.89
CA SER A 117 2.10 5.77 0.36
C SER A 117 3.42 6.48 0.68
N TYR A 118 3.92 6.33 1.91
CA TYR A 118 5.25 6.84 2.27
C TYR A 118 6.38 6.17 1.48
N VAL A 119 6.29 4.87 1.17
CA VAL A 119 7.26 4.20 0.28
C VAL A 119 7.25 4.85 -1.11
N LYS A 120 6.06 5.07 -1.70
CA LYS A 120 5.93 5.73 -3.01
C LYS A 120 6.48 7.16 -3.01
N LEU A 121 6.46 7.83 -1.85
CA LEU A 121 7.06 9.16 -1.65
C LEU A 121 8.57 9.13 -1.36
N GLY A 122 9.18 7.95 -1.21
CA GLY A 122 10.58 7.80 -0.81
C GLY A 122 10.85 8.11 0.67
N GLN A 123 9.80 8.26 1.48
CA GLN A 123 9.86 8.58 2.90
C GLN A 123 9.97 7.30 3.74
N ILE A 124 11.07 6.57 3.58
CA ILE A 124 11.24 5.21 4.09
C ILE A 124 11.13 5.12 5.61
N ASP A 125 11.68 6.08 6.35
CA ASP A 125 11.59 6.08 7.82
C ASP A 125 10.13 6.18 8.31
N GLN A 126 9.33 7.02 7.64
CA GLN A 126 7.90 7.19 7.96
C GLN A 126 7.10 5.94 7.57
N ALA A 127 7.45 5.30 6.45
CA ALA A 127 6.84 4.03 6.04
C ALA A 127 7.06 2.95 7.11
N ILE A 128 8.31 2.78 7.58
CA ILE A 128 8.66 1.82 8.62
C ILE A 128 7.93 2.13 9.93
N GLU A 129 7.80 3.41 10.31
CA GLU A 129 7.04 3.79 11.50
C GLU A 129 5.56 3.39 11.39
N SER A 130 4.92 3.63 10.24
CA SER A 130 3.53 3.23 10.00
C SER A 130 3.34 1.71 10.12
N PHE A 131 4.26 0.92 9.55
CA PHE A 131 4.18 -0.53 9.65
C PHE A 131 4.40 -1.05 11.08
N LYS A 132 5.29 -0.42 11.85
CA LYS A 132 5.53 -0.81 13.26
C LYS A 132 4.28 -0.65 14.11
N LYS A 133 3.51 0.42 13.90
CA LYS A 133 2.24 0.65 14.64
C LYS A 133 1.25 -0.50 14.45
N ILE A 134 1.18 -1.09 13.26
CA ILE A 134 0.32 -2.26 13.01
C ILE A 134 0.77 -3.45 13.88
N ILE A 135 2.07 -3.69 13.93
CA ILE A 135 2.66 -4.80 14.72
C ILE A 135 2.50 -4.56 16.23
N GLU A 136 2.43 -3.31 16.68
CA GLU A 136 2.30 -2.97 18.09
C GLU A 136 0.84 -2.98 18.55
N ASP A 137 -0.05 -2.35 17.77
CA ASP A 137 -1.42 -2.04 18.15
C ASP A 137 -2.45 -3.02 17.56
N CYS A 138 -2.12 -3.67 16.43
CA CYS A 138 -3.00 -4.58 15.69
C CYS A 138 -2.44 -6.01 15.64
N ARG A 139 -1.81 -6.49 16.73
CA ARG A 139 -1.00 -7.73 16.77
C ARG A 139 -1.64 -8.99 16.22
N MET A 140 -2.95 -9.15 16.38
CA MET A 140 -3.70 -10.31 15.91
C MET A 140 -4.20 -10.16 14.46
N HIS A 141 -4.10 -8.96 13.88
CA HIS A 141 -4.54 -8.66 12.53
C HIS A 141 -3.56 -9.23 11.49
N TYR A 142 -4.09 -9.78 10.39
CA TYR A 142 -3.27 -10.42 9.34
C TYR A 142 -2.23 -9.48 8.71
N LEU A 143 -2.53 -8.17 8.65
CA LEU A 143 -1.59 -7.16 8.17
C LEU A 143 -0.37 -6.97 9.07
N SER A 144 -0.37 -7.41 10.33
CA SER A 144 0.83 -7.36 11.18
C SER A 144 1.97 -8.20 10.59
N SER A 145 1.67 -9.40 10.11
CA SER A 145 2.65 -10.24 9.41
C SER A 145 3.10 -9.64 8.07
N ALA A 146 2.19 -8.98 7.34
CA ALA A 146 2.53 -8.29 6.09
C ALA A 146 3.45 -7.09 6.35
N ALA A 147 3.15 -6.31 7.39
CA ALA A 147 3.92 -5.15 7.84
C ALA A 147 5.35 -5.54 8.26
N GLU A 148 5.51 -6.65 9.00
CA GLU A 148 6.83 -7.19 9.35
C GLU A 148 7.68 -7.48 8.11
N ARG A 149 7.12 -8.23 7.16
CA ARG A 149 7.80 -8.55 5.90
C ARG A 149 8.17 -7.28 5.14
N ARG A 150 7.27 -6.31 5.13
CA ARG A 150 7.47 -5.06 4.41
C ARG A 150 8.59 -4.23 5.01
N ILE A 151 8.67 -4.14 6.34
CA ILE A 151 9.77 -3.50 7.06
C ILE A 151 11.12 -4.14 6.69
N ASP A 152 11.18 -5.46 6.62
CA ASP A 152 12.43 -6.17 6.30
C ASP A 152 12.90 -5.93 4.85
N GLN A 153 11.99 -5.67 3.91
CA GLN A 153 12.33 -5.31 2.53
C GLN A 153 12.83 -3.87 2.39
N LEU A 154 12.51 -2.99 3.33
CA LEU A 154 12.83 -1.55 3.28
C LEU A 154 14.14 -1.18 4.01
N LYS A 155 14.78 -2.15 4.67
CA LYS A 155 16.08 -2.00 5.36
C LYS A 155 17.24 -2.28 4.41
#